data_AF-K0P768-F1
#
_entry.id   AF-K0P768-F1
#
_cell.length_a   1.000
_cell.length_b   1.000
_cell.length_c   1.000
_cell.angle_alpha   90.00
_cell.angle_beta   90.00
_cell.angle_gamma   90.00
#
_symmetry.space_group_name_H-M   'P 1'
#
loop_
_entity.id
_entity.type
_entity.pdbx_description
1 polymer ?
#
loop_
_entity_poly.entity_id
_entity_poly.type
_entity_poly.pdbx_seq_one_letter_code
_entity_poly.pdbx_strand_id
1 'polypeptide(L)'
;MKDIKKKIGIRFFTEYESNPFIDDPSIKIIDIDFISGISKRSLNLIKYLIYKNAYTSEKFVFDFKEFNKITGYKGGKPNTSKSFIELIDKGLLARTDIPYVFWVNGNMLKSLALENEKKS
;
A
#
# COMPACT_ATOMS: atom_id res chain seq x y z
N MET A 1 -17.94 17.75 -7.96
CA MET A 1 -16.87 18.26 -7.08
C MET A 1 -17.41 18.27 -5.66
N LYS A 2 -16.81 17.56 -4.71
CA LYS A 2 -17.20 17.64 -3.29
C LYS A 2 -15.98 17.94 -2.43
N ASP A 3 -16.22 18.87 -1.52
CA ASP A 3 -15.29 19.76 -0.85
C ASP A 3 -14.31 19.11 0.12
N ILE A 4 -13.11 19.69 0.13
CA ILE A 4 -12.00 19.42 1.05
C ILE A 4 -12.29 20.16 2.37
N LYS A 5 -12.72 19.46 3.42
CA LYS A 5 -12.76 20.02 4.78
C LYS A 5 -11.41 19.81 5.48
N LYS A 6 -10.68 20.92 5.63
CA LYS A 6 -9.38 21.00 6.29
C LYS A 6 -9.56 21.08 7.81
N LYS A 7 -9.18 20.03 8.55
CA LYS A 7 -8.96 20.07 10.01
C LYS A 7 -7.61 19.44 10.33
N ILE A 8 -6.64 20.32 10.61
CA ILE A 8 -5.39 20.17 11.36
C ILE A 8 -4.80 18.74 11.41
N GLY A 9 -3.73 18.51 10.64
CA GLY A 9 -2.77 17.41 10.86
C GLY A 9 -3.12 16.02 10.29
N ILE A 10 -4.34 15.80 9.82
CA ILE A 10 -4.75 14.53 9.19
C ILE A 10 -4.93 14.80 7.71
N ARG A 11 -4.05 14.29 6.85
CA ARG A 11 -4.34 14.21 5.41
C ARG A 11 -5.58 13.32 5.27
N PHE A 12 -6.73 13.91 4.97
CA PHE A 12 -7.94 13.17 4.64
C PHE A 12 -7.70 12.53 3.27
N PHE A 13 -7.42 11.23 3.28
CA PHE A 13 -7.37 10.46 2.05
C PHE A 13 -8.80 10.26 1.55
N THR A 14 -9.02 10.49 0.25
CA THR A 14 -10.31 10.21 -0.35
C THR A 14 -10.48 8.69 -0.42
N GLU A 15 -11.62 8.20 0.05
CA GLU A 15 -12.02 6.81 -0.11
C GLU A 15 -12.59 6.64 -1.53
N TYR A 16 -12.17 5.58 -2.22
CA TYR A 16 -12.53 5.32 -3.61
C TYR A 16 -13.52 4.17 -3.71
N GLU A 17 -14.69 4.43 -4.28
CA GLU A 17 -15.73 3.42 -4.57
C GLU A 17 -15.29 2.46 -5.69
N SER A 18 -14.60 2.98 -6.71
CA SER A 18 -14.03 2.23 -7.84
C SER A 18 -12.49 2.25 -7.82
N ASN A 19 -11.85 1.33 -8.55
CA ASN A 19 -10.39 1.22 -8.59
C ASN A 19 -9.78 2.48 -9.24
N PRO A 20 -9.02 3.31 -8.51
CA PRO A 20 -8.42 4.51 -9.10
C PRO A 20 -7.23 4.21 -10.01
N PHE A 21 -6.77 2.96 -10.07
CA PHE A 21 -5.61 2.54 -10.85
C PHE A 21 -5.96 1.88 -12.20
N ILE A 22 -7.25 1.68 -12.51
CA ILE A 22 -7.69 0.97 -13.71
C ILE A 22 -7.20 1.64 -15.01
N ASP A 23 -7.22 2.97 -15.04
CA ASP A 23 -6.82 3.77 -16.19
C ASP A 23 -5.54 4.57 -15.91
N ASP A 24 -4.77 4.23 -14.87
CA ASP A 24 -3.54 4.95 -14.56
C ASP A 24 -2.42 4.50 -15.52
N PRO A 25 -2.04 5.32 -16.53
CA PRO A 25 -0.94 4.97 -17.43
C PRO A 25 0.41 5.18 -16.74
N SER A 26 0.44 5.63 -15.47
CA SER A 26 1.68 6.00 -14.81
C SER A 26 2.58 4.78 -14.63
N ILE A 27 3.77 4.90 -15.23
CA ILE A 27 4.91 3.99 -15.07
C ILE A 27 5.57 4.27 -13.71
N LYS A 28 4.77 4.42 -12.65
CA LYS A 28 5.34 4.52 -11.31
C LYS A 28 5.88 3.14 -10.95
N ILE A 29 7.19 3.05 -10.82
CA ILE A 29 7.89 1.83 -10.41
C ILE A 29 8.37 1.99 -8.98
N ILE A 30 8.49 0.87 -8.27
CA ILE A 30 9.18 0.84 -6.98
C ILE A 30 10.68 0.77 -7.25
N ASP A 31 11.34 1.93 -7.28
CA ASP A 31 12.78 2.09 -7.46
C ASP A 31 13.51 2.39 -6.14
N ILE A 32 14.83 2.65 -6.21
CA ILE A 32 15.63 2.92 -5.02
C ILE A 32 15.21 4.21 -4.29
N ASP A 33 14.72 5.22 -5.01
CA ASP A 33 14.26 6.48 -4.44
C ASP A 33 12.92 6.31 -3.72
N PHE A 34 12.03 5.48 -4.28
CA PHE A 34 10.81 5.05 -3.61
C PHE A 34 11.13 4.34 -2.30
N ILE A 35 12.01 3.33 -2.36
CA ILE A 35 12.39 2.50 -1.21
C ILE A 35 13.08 3.33 -0.13
N SER A 36 13.96 4.25 -0.52
CA SER A 36 14.67 5.15 0.40
C SER A 36 13.75 6.21 1.02
N GLY A 37 12.67 6.56 0.32
CA GLY A 37 11.70 7.58 0.71
C GLY A 37 10.56 7.10 1.61
N ILE A 38 10.57 5.85 2.09
CA ILE A 38 9.53 5.30 2.96
C ILE A 38 10.11 4.66 4.22
N SER A 39 9.29 4.53 5.25
CA SER A 39 9.73 3.91 6.50
C SER A 39 9.97 2.41 6.35
N LYS A 40 10.82 1.85 7.22
CA LYS A 40 11.04 0.40 7.34
C LYS A 40 9.74 -0.39 7.53
N ARG A 41 8.74 0.20 8.19
CA ARG A 41 7.43 -0.45 8.38
C ARG A 41 6.61 -0.47 7.08
N SER A 42 6.69 0.57 6.27
CA SER A 42 6.09 0.60 4.92
C SER A 42 6.76 -0.41 3.99
N LEU A 43 8.10 -0.56 4.07
CA LEU A 43 8.81 -1.64 3.38
C LEU A 43 8.32 -3.04 3.79
N ASN A 44 8.08 -3.26 5.08
CA ASN A 44 7.51 -4.52 5.55
C ASN A 44 6.08 -4.75 5.05
N LEU A 45 5.28 -3.69 4.92
CA LEU A 45 3.95 -3.76 4.31
C LEU A 45 4.02 -4.12 2.83
N ILE A 46 4.98 -3.55 2.07
CA ILE A 46 5.23 -3.96 0.68
C ILE A 46 5.60 -5.44 0.59
N LYS A 47 6.51 -5.92 1.45
CA LYS A 47 6.87 -7.35 1.49
C LYS A 47 5.66 -8.23 1.76
N TYR A 48 4.78 -7.80 2.67
CA TYR A 48 3.53 -8.52 2.94
C TYR A 48 2.58 -8.52 1.73
N LEU A 49 2.44 -7.40 1.02
CA LEU A 49 1.66 -7.31 -0.22
C LEU A 49 2.19 -8.27 -1.30
N ILE A 50 3.52 -8.33 -1.48
CA ILE A 50 4.16 -9.27 -2.42
C ILE A 50 3.89 -10.71 -2.00
N TYR A 51 4.09 -11.04 -0.72
CA TYR A 51 3.83 -12.39 -0.19
C TYR A 51 2.39 -12.85 -0.44
N LYS A 52 1.43 -11.91 -0.35
CA LYS A 52 0.00 -12.18 -0.62
C LYS A 52 -0.36 -12.15 -2.11
N ASN A 53 0.62 -12.01 -3.00
CA ASN A 53 0.42 -11.79 -4.44
C ASN A 53 -0.60 -10.68 -4.73
N ALA A 54 -0.58 -9.60 -3.95
CA ALA A 54 -1.58 -8.54 -4.05
C ALA A 54 -1.56 -7.82 -5.41
N TYR A 55 -0.50 -8.00 -6.21
CA TYR A 55 -0.40 -7.48 -7.58
C TYR A 55 -1.30 -8.23 -8.58
N THR A 56 -1.82 -9.41 -8.24
CA THR A 56 -2.78 -10.16 -9.09
C THR A 56 -4.23 -9.85 -8.72
N SER A 57 -4.45 -9.10 -7.65
CA SER A 57 -5.78 -8.81 -7.11
C SER A 57 -6.04 -7.31 -7.21
N GLU A 58 -7.28 -6.92 -7.53
CA GLU A 58 -7.64 -5.49 -7.57
C GLU A 58 -7.68 -4.87 -6.17
N LYS A 59 -8.17 -5.65 -5.19
CA LYS A 59 -8.28 -5.27 -3.79
C LYS A 59 -7.41 -6.15 -2.91
N PHE A 60 -6.93 -5.55 -1.83
CA PHE A 60 -6.18 -6.20 -0.78
C PHE A 60 -6.86 -6.00 0.56
N VAL A 61 -7.09 -7.11 1.27
CA VAL A 61 -7.62 -7.12 2.64
C VAL A 61 -6.44 -7.30 3.60
N PHE A 62 -6.23 -6.34 4.49
CA PHE A 62 -5.14 -6.39 5.45
C PHE A 62 -5.52 -7.19 6.70
N ASP A 63 -4.81 -8.31 6.94
CA ASP A 63 -4.88 -9.05 8.20
C ASP A 63 -3.68 -8.68 9.09
N PHE A 64 -4.00 -8.10 10.25
CA PHE A 64 -3.00 -7.67 11.21
C PHE A 64 -2.22 -8.84 11.86
N LYS A 65 -2.89 -9.95 12.17
CA LYS A 65 -2.23 -11.12 12.78
C LYS A 65 -1.27 -11.76 11.80
N GLU A 66 -1.68 -11.86 10.54
CA GLU A 66 -0.84 -12.42 9.48
C GLU A 66 0.37 -11.52 9.19
N PHE A 67 0.15 -10.20 9.07
CA PHE A 67 1.23 -9.23 8.90
C PHE A 67 2.30 -9.35 9.99
N ASN A 68 1.90 -9.43 11.27
CA ASN A 68 2.84 -9.57 12.37
C ASN A 68 3.62 -10.89 12.32
N LYS A 69 2.96 -11.99 11.95
CA LYS A 69 3.59 -13.30 11.81
C LYS A 69 4.70 -13.27 10.74
N ILE A 70 4.41 -12.65 9.59
CA ILE A 70 5.34 -12.59 8.45
C ILE A 70 6.50 -11.63 8.72
N THR A 71 6.21 -10.47 9.31
CA THR A 71 7.20 -9.42 9.49
C THR A 71 7.98 -9.53 10.81
N GLY A 72 7.60 -10.47 11.69
CA GLY A 72 8.18 -10.65 13.02
C GLY A 72 7.91 -9.50 13.98
N TYR A 73 6.94 -8.61 13.65
CA TYR A 73 6.64 -7.44 14.46
C TYR A 73 5.88 -7.84 15.72
N LYS A 74 6.53 -7.74 16.89
CA LYS A 74 5.97 -8.11 18.20
C LYS A 74 5.21 -6.98 18.92
N GLY A 75 5.15 -5.78 18.34
CA GLY A 75 4.39 -4.67 18.93
C GLY A 75 2.89 -4.87 18.74
N GLY A 76 2.10 -4.69 19.80
CA GLY A 76 0.62 -4.65 19.74
C GLY A 76 0.10 -3.62 18.71
N LYS A 77 -1.23 -3.57 18.51
CA LYS A 77 -1.95 -2.78 17.47
C LYS A 77 -1.08 -1.64 16.91
N PRO A 78 -0.39 -1.83 15.78
CA PRO A 78 0.57 -0.90 15.30
C PRO A 78 -0.19 0.32 14.86
N ASN A 79 0.47 1.45 15.00
CA ASN A 79 0.12 2.61 14.21
C ASN A 79 0.53 2.36 12.74
N THR A 80 0.08 1.25 12.12
CA THR A 80 0.25 0.93 10.70
C THR A 80 -0.45 1.96 9.82
N SER A 81 -1.36 2.75 10.40
CA SER A 81 -1.91 3.96 9.80
C SER A 81 -0.84 4.79 9.09
N LYS A 82 0.32 5.06 9.72
CA LYS A 82 1.42 5.83 9.09
C LYS A 82 1.99 5.14 7.87
N SER A 83 2.12 3.81 7.90
CA SER A 83 2.64 3.07 6.76
C SER A 83 1.63 3.01 5.61
N PHE A 84 0.35 2.85 5.90
CA PHE A 84 -0.68 2.99 4.87
C PHE A 84 -0.69 4.39 4.28
N ILE A 85 -0.60 5.43 5.11
CA ILE A 85 -0.53 6.83 4.69
C ILE A 85 0.65 7.06 3.74
N GLU A 86 1.85 6.57 4.08
CA GLU A 86 3.04 6.67 3.22
C GLU A 86 2.83 5.96 1.87
N LEU A 87 2.30 4.74 1.87
CA LEU A 87 2.06 4.00 0.63
C LEU A 87 0.93 4.59 -0.22
N ILE A 88 -0.07 5.23 0.40
CA ILE A 88 -1.11 5.97 -0.33
C ILE A 88 -0.54 7.24 -0.93
N ASP A 89 0.27 8.00 -0.17
CA ASP A 89 0.93 9.21 -0.67
C ASP A 89 1.87 8.92 -1.85
N LYS A 90 2.49 7.74 -1.82
CA LYS A 90 3.35 7.25 -2.90
C LYS A 90 2.58 6.63 -4.06
N GLY A 91 1.25 6.50 -3.96
CA GLY A 91 0.39 5.98 -5.03
C GLY A 91 0.41 4.46 -5.21
N LEU A 92 0.93 3.71 -4.22
CA LEU A 92 0.91 2.25 -4.24
C LEU A 92 -0.42 1.68 -3.76
N LEU A 93 -1.08 2.38 -2.82
CA LEU A 93 -2.36 1.99 -2.26
C LEU A 93 -3.38 3.13 -2.41
N ALA A 94 -4.66 2.78 -2.43
CA ALA A 94 -5.74 3.74 -2.20
C ALA A 94 -6.76 3.16 -1.22
N ARG A 95 -7.39 4.02 -0.42
CA ARG A 95 -8.41 3.58 0.55
C ARG A 95 -9.71 3.23 -0.16
N THR A 96 -10.37 2.21 0.34
CA THR A 96 -11.80 1.99 0.11
C THR A 96 -12.62 2.56 1.26
N ASP A 97 -13.93 2.60 1.08
CA ASP A 97 -14.95 2.80 2.12
C ASP A 97 -14.98 1.66 3.16
N ILE A 98 -14.55 0.46 2.76
CA ILE A 98 -14.47 -0.69 3.66
C ILE A 98 -13.19 -0.64 4.50
N PRO A 99 -13.27 -0.74 5.85
CA PRO A 99 -12.11 -0.76 6.72
C PRO A 99 -11.13 -1.90 6.39
N TYR A 100 -9.83 -1.57 6.37
CA TYR A 100 -8.73 -2.51 6.09
C TYR A 100 -8.73 -3.13 4.68
N VAL A 101 -9.58 -2.64 3.80
CA VAL A 101 -9.57 -2.98 2.38
C VAL A 101 -8.96 -1.81 1.62
N PHE A 102 -8.07 -2.14 0.68
CA PHE A 102 -7.34 -1.16 -0.10
C PHE A 102 -7.32 -1.57 -1.56
N TRP A 103 -7.42 -0.58 -2.45
CA TRP A 103 -7.01 -0.77 -3.83
C TRP A 103 -5.49 -0.84 -3.90
N VAL A 104 -4.97 -1.71 -4.76
CA VAL A 104 -3.53 -1.87 -4.97
C VAL A 104 -3.18 -1.43 -6.39
N ASN A 105 -2.15 -0.61 -6.52
CA ASN A 105 -1.53 -0.36 -7.81
C ASN A 105 -0.71 -1.59 -8.22
N GLY A 106 -1.39 -2.55 -8.84
CA GLY A 106 -0.80 -3.84 -9.22
C GLY A 106 0.36 -3.68 -10.21
N ASN A 107 0.29 -2.69 -11.11
CA ASN A 107 1.36 -2.41 -12.07
C ASN A 107 2.67 -2.05 -11.38
N MET A 108 2.59 -1.14 -10.39
CA MET A 108 3.74 -0.70 -9.59
C MET A 108 4.32 -1.83 -8.72
N LEU A 109 3.47 -2.71 -8.18
CA LEU A 109 3.93 -3.82 -7.34
C LEU A 109 4.50 -4.99 -8.15
N LYS A 110 3.95 -5.24 -9.34
CA LYS A 110 4.37 -6.33 -10.24
C LYS A 110 5.80 -6.16 -10.73
N SER A 111 6.25 -4.92 -10.98
CA SER A 111 7.65 -4.67 -11.35
C SER A 111 8.62 -5.17 -10.28
N LEU A 112 8.30 -4.95 -9.01
CA LEU A 112 9.11 -5.39 -7.87
C LEU A 112 9.03 -6.91 -7.64
N ALA A 113 7.86 -7.51 -7.86
CA ALA A 113 7.68 -8.97 -7.71
C ALA A 113 8.53 -9.75 -8.74
N LEU A 114 8.51 -9.34 -10.01
CA LEU A 114 9.25 -9.98 -11.10
C LEU A 114 10.78 -9.90 -10.92
N GLU A 115 11.30 -8.85 -10.27
CA GLU A 115 12.72 -8.76 -9.93
C GLU A 115 13.15 -9.71 -8.82
N ASN A 116 12.25 -10.05 -7.89
CA ASN A 116 12.52 -11.01 -6.82
C ASN A 116 12.51 -12.46 -7.34
N GLU A 117 11.64 -12.78 -8.30
CA GLU A 117 11.58 -14.12 -8.91
C GLU A 117 12.82 -14.43 -9.77
N LYS A 118 13.45 -13.43 -10.40
CA LYS A 118 14.69 -13.61 -11.19
C LYS A 118 15.94 -13.88 -10.34
N LYS A 119 15.86 -13.71 -9.02
CA LYS A 119 16.98 -13.86 -8.09
C LYS A 119 16.87 -15.08 -7.17
N SER A 120 15.78 -15.84 -7.25
CA SER A 120 15.59 -17.14 -6.58
C SER A 120 15.85 -18.27 -7.56
#